data_AF-A0A3D3VZY3-F1
#
_entry.id   AF-A0A3D3VZY3-F1
#
_cell.length_a   1.000
_cell.length_b   1.000
_cell.length_c   1.000
_cell.angle_alpha   90.00
_cell.angle_beta   90.00
_cell.angle_gamma   90.00
#
_symmetry.space_group_name_H-M   'P 1'
#
loop_
_entity.id
_entity.type
_entity.pdbx_description
1 polymer ?
#
loop_
_entity_poly.entity_id
_entity_poly.type
_entity_poly.pdbx_seq_one_letter_code
_entity_poly.pdbx_strand_id
1 'polypeptide(L)'
;MGQDSSLLNAPRKGVRKATLTTGLREASDANKLGRSRIPVDAPLDVVFQSDPEARDAFHFLGIHSIRELEQFSADQLVLRLTSPAKLTVGRIRKKLAMNNRCLAGDEDFAQQFHEVKPKTE
;
A
#
# COMPACT_ATOMS: atom_id res chain seq x y z
N MET A 1 -57.78 -14.87 65.67
CA MET A 1 -58.25 -14.87 64.27
C MET A 1 -57.56 -13.71 63.56
N GLY A 2 -57.00 -13.96 62.37
CA GLY A 2 -56.18 -13.03 61.55
C GLY A 2 -54.69 -13.38 61.65
N GLN A 3 -54.20 -14.45 61.01
CA GLN A 3 -53.74 -14.58 59.60
C GLN A 3 -52.49 -13.75 59.26
N ASP A 4 -51.41 -14.50 58.98
CA ASP A 4 -50.40 -14.35 57.91
C ASP A 4 -49.80 -12.95 57.63
N SER A 5 -48.48 -12.78 57.65
CA SER A 5 -47.62 -13.46 56.68
C SER A 5 -46.14 -13.32 57.03
N SER A 6 -45.47 -14.46 57.10
CA SER A 6 -44.02 -14.64 56.96
C SER A 6 -43.53 -14.11 55.62
N LEU A 7 -42.40 -13.39 55.54
CA LEU A 7 -41.37 -13.57 54.50
C LEU A 7 -40.02 -12.89 54.87
N LEU A 8 -39.02 -13.74 55.15
CA LEU A 8 -37.65 -13.72 54.60
C LEU A 8 -36.60 -12.69 55.08
N ASN A 9 -35.82 -13.17 56.04
CA ASN A 9 -34.35 -13.22 56.12
C ASN A 9 -33.54 -12.79 54.85
N ALA A 10 -32.67 -11.76 54.96
CA ALA A 10 -31.24 -11.77 54.55
C ALA A 10 -30.62 -10.34 54.50
N PRO A 11 -29.50 -10.05 55.18
CA PRO A 11 -28.69 -8.87 54.92
C PRO A 11 -27.73 -9.11 53.74
N ARG A 12 -27.96 -8.45 52.60
CA ARG A 12 -27.05 -8.55 51.44
C ARG A 12 -25.82 -7.66 51.62
N LYS A 13 -24.78 -8.31 52.13
CA LYS A 13 -23.35 -8.02 52.02
C LYS A 13 -22.93 -7.67 50.59
N GLY A 14 -22.23 -6.57 50.36
CA GLY A 14 -21.52 -6.35 49.10
C GLY A 14 -21.19 -4.92 48.69
N VAL A 15 -20.52 -4.13 49.54
CA VAL A 15 -19.73 -2.99 49.04
C VAL A 15 -18.57 -3.56 48.25
N ARG A 16 -18.52 -3.31 46.93
CA ARG A 16 -17.30 -3.47 46.13
C ARG A 16 -17.06 -2.18 45.37
N LYS A 17 -16.22 -1.33 45.97
CA LYS A 17 -15.48 -0.28 45.26
C LYS A 17 -14.85 -0.92 44.02
N ALA A 18 -15.21 -0.43 42.84
CA ALA A 18 -14.45 -0.74 41.63
C ALA A 18 -13.13 0.02 41.74
N THR A 19 -12.08 -0.73 42.07
CA THR A 19 -10.69 -0.30 42.08
C THR A 19 -10.31 0.19 40.67
N LEU A 20 -10.02 1.48 40.54
CA LEU A 20 -9.24 2.03 39.43
C LEU A 20 -7.88 1.36 39.46
N THR A 21 -7.74 0.24 38.75
CA THR A 21 -6.44 -0.40 38.52
C THR A 21 -5.87 0.21 37.26
N THR A 22 -4.88 1.05 37.50
CA THR A 22 -3.78 1.42 36.63
C THR A 22 -3.53 0.44 35.50
N GLY A 23 -3.81 0.91 34.29
CA GLY A 23 -3.33 0.36 33.04
C GLY A 23 -3.18 1.51 32.06
N LEU A 24 -2.32 2.49 32.39
CA LEU A 24 -1.70 3.34 31.37
C LEU A 24 -0.90 2.40 30.46
N ARG A 25 -1.59 1.80 29.49
CA ARG A 25 -0.95 1.41 28.26
C ARG A 25 -0.63 2.73 27.59
N GLU A 26 0.64 3.10 27.60
CA GLU A 26 1.13 4.09 26.66
C GLU A 26 0.57 3.69 25.31
N ALA A 27 -0.34 4.51 24.78
CA ALA A 27 -0.78 4.38 23.42
C ALA A 27 0.47 4.66 22.60
N SER A 28 1.25 3.61 22.26
CA SER A 28 2.29 3.73 21.25
C SER A 28 1.58 4.36 20.06
N ASP A 29 2.03 5.53 19.62
CA ASP A 29 1.38 6.40 18.62
C ASP A 29 0.66 5.60 17.54
N ALA A 30 -0.55 5.15 17.87
CA ALA A 30 -1.25 4.13 17.11
C ALA A 30 -1.96 4.93 16.05
N ASN A 31 -1.23 5.14 14.96
CA ASN A 31 -1.67 5.57 13.65
C ASN A 31 -2.96 6.40 13.69
N LYS A 32 -2.82 7.73 13.63
CA LYS A 32 -3.88 8.76 13.78
C LYS A 32 -5.07 8.65 12.79
N LEU A 33 -5.10 7.60 11.97
CA LEU A 33 -6.07 7.34 10.90
C LEU A 33 -7.30 6.54 11.39
N GLY A 34 -7.28 6.01 12.61
CA GLY A 34 -8.42 5.25 13.17
C GLY A 34 -8.56 3.84 12.59
N ARG A 35 -9.73 3.21 12.75
CA ARG A 35 -10.00 1.85 12.25
C ARG A 35 -10.23 1.88 10.74
N SER A 36 -9.49 1.06 9.99
CA SER A 36 -9.73 0.86 8.56
C SER A 36 -11.18 0.39 8.33
N ARG A 37 -11.82 0.97 7.30
CA ARG A 37 -13.16 0.57 6.84
C ARG A 37 -13.11 -0.53 5.79
N ILE A 38 -11.92 -0.88 5.31
CA ILE A 38 -11.70 -1.83 4.21
C ILE A 38 -10.98 -3.05 4.78
N PRO A 39 -11.50 -4.27 4.56
CA PRO A 39 -10.80 -5.50 4.94
C PRO A 39 -9.43 -5.59 4.24
N VAL A 40 -8.43 -6.11 4.95
CA VAL A 40 -7.07 -6.28 4.41
C VAL A 40 -7.03 -7.23 3.19
N ASP A 41 -7.94 -8.19 3.13
CA ASP A 41 -8.05 -9.15 2.03
C ASP A 41 -9.07 -8.70 0.96
N ALA A 42 -9.52 -7.42 1.01
CA ALA A 42 -10.44 -6.90 0.02
C ALA A 42 -9.78 -6.84 -1.39
N PRO A 43 -10.48 -7.31 -2.44
CA PRO A 43 -9.98 -7.21 -3.82
C PRO A 43 -9.86 -5.76 -4.28
N LEU A 44 -8.72 -5.39 -4.87
CA LEU A 44 -8.48 -4.03 -5.37
C LEU A 44 -9.47 -3.63 -6.46
N ASP A 45 -9.92 -4.57 -7.29
CA ASP A 45 -10.91 -4.32 -8.35
C ASP A 45 -12.25 -3.81 -7.81
N VAL A 46 -12.62 -4.24 -6.60
CA VAL A 46 -13.86 -3.82 -5.93
C VAL A 46 -13.64 -2.50 -5.20
N VAL A 47 -12.50 -2.35 -4.52
CA VAL A 47 -12.18 -1.13 -3.77
C VAL A 47 -12.01 0.07 -4.69
N PHE A 48 -11.41 -0.13 -5.87
CA PHE A 48 -11.11 0.90 -6.86
C PHE A 48 -12.01 0.79 -8.11
N GLN A 49 -13.24 0.31 -7.96
CA GLN A 49 -14.16 0.08 -9.09
C GLN A 49 -14.40 1.32 -9.95
N SER A 50 -14.44 2.51 -9.34
CA SER A 50 -14.63 3.79 -10.02
C SER A 50 -13.37 4.35 -10.69
N ASP A 51 -12.21 3.70 -10.51
CA ASP A 51 -10.92 4.15 -11.01
C ASP A 51 -10.31 3.07 -11.95
N PRO A 52 -10.62 3.12 -13.25
CA PRO A 52 -10.10 2.15 -14.21
C PRO A 52 -8.57 2.22 -14.35
N GLU A 53 -7.97 3.40 -14.22
CA GLU A 53 -6.52 3.59 -14.35
C GLU A 53 -5.78 2.92 -13.19
N ALA A 54 -6.30 3.04 -11.96
CA ALA A 54 -5.75 2.35 -10.81
C ALA A 54 -5.83 0.83 -10.98
N ARG A 55 -6.96 0.30 -11.48
CA ARG A 55 -7.12 -1.14 -11.73
C ARG A 55 -6.12 -1.66 -12.77
N ASP A 56 -5.95 -0.94 -13.87
CA ASP A 56 -4.96 -1.29 -14.89
C ASP A 56 -3.53 -1.29 -14.30
N ALA A 57 -3.22 -0.33 -13.44
CA ALA A 57 -1.93 -0.29 -12.74
C ALA A 57 -1.75 -1.49 -11.79
N PHE A 58 -2.76 -1.88 -11.03
CA PHE A 58 -2.69 -3.06 -10.14
C PHE A 58 -2.56 -4.36 -10.93
N HIS A 59 -3.33 -4.51 -12.02
CA HIS A 59 -3.20 -5.65 -12.93
C HIS A 59 -1.80 -5.75 -13.54
N PHE A 60 -1.24 -4.63 -13.98
CA PHE A 60 0.13 -4.58 -14.50
C PHE A 60 1.17 -4.98 -13.45
N LEU A 61 0.98 -4.54 -12.21
CA LEU A 61 1.88 -4.86 -11.09
C LEU A 61 1.66 -6.27 -10.51
N GLY A 62 0.58 -6.96 -10.89
CA GLY A 62 0.22 -8.27 -10.34
C GLY A 62 -0.21 -8.21 -8.87
N ILE A 63 -0.85 -7.11 -8.46
CA ILE A 63 -1.33 -6.88 -7.09
C ILE A 63 -2.85 -7.02 -7.10
N HIS A 64 -3.41 -7.79 -6.17
CA HIS A 64 -4.83 -8.16 -6.16
C HIS A 64 -5.58 -7.74 -4.89
N SER A 65 -4.89 -7.52 -3.78
CA SER A 65 -5.52 -7.18 -2.49
C SER A 65 -4.89 -5.98 -1.80
N ILE A 66 -5.62 -5.40 -0.84
CA ILE A 66 -5.12 -4.30 0.01
C ILE A 66 -3.85 -4.71 0.77
N ARG A 67 -3.82 -5.94 1.32
CA ARG A 67 -2.64 -6.50 2.01
C ARG A 67 -1.39 -6.49 1.13
N GLU A 68 -1.52 -6.79 -0.16
CA GLU A 68 -0.39 -6.78 -1.09
C GLU A 68 -0.01 -5.35 -1.46
N LEU A 69 -0.98 -4.47 -1.68
CA LEU A 69 -0.75 -3.07 -2.01
C LEU A 69 0.02 -2.35 -0.88
N GLU A 70 -0.34 -2.59 0.38
CA GLU A 70 0.29 -1.98 1.56
C GLU A 70 1.75 -2.41 1.79
N GLN A 71 2.25 -3.42 1.07
CA GLN A 71 3.66 -3.82 1.12
C GLN A 71 4.58 -2.88 0.34
N PHE A 72 4.02 -2.00 -0.50
CA PHE A 72 4.78 -1.11 -1.35
C PHE A 72 4.70 0.33 -0.89
N SER A 73 5.83 1.04 -0.98
CA SER A 73 5.82 2.50 -0.91
C SER A 73 5.34 3.10 -2.23
N ALA A 74 4.88 4.35 -2.20
CA ALA A 74 4.51 5.09 -3.41
C ALA A 74 5.64 5.12 -4.45
N ASP A 75 6.89 5.39 -4.03
CA ASP A 75 8.05 5.42 -4.91
C ASP A 75 8.34 4.05 -5.55
N GLN A 76 8.13 2.95 -4.81
CA GLN A 76 8.27 1.60 -5.33
C GLN A 76 7.23 1.29 -6.41
N LEU A 77 5.97 1.70 -6.20
CA LEU A 77 4.91 1.55 -7.21
C LEU A 77 5.26 2.33 -8.48
N VAL A 78 5.66 3.61 -8.34
CA VAL A 78 6.08 4.46 -9.47
C VAL A 78 7.27 3.85 -10.20
N LEU A 79 8.28 3.37 -9.48
CA LEU A 79 9.45 2.74 -10.09
C LEU A 79 9.06 1.52 -10.89
N ARG A 80 8.23 0.62 -10.36
CA ARG A 80 7.82 -0.61 -11.05
C ARG A 80 6.96 -0.34 -12.26
N LEU A 81 6.00 0.60 -12.16
CA LEU A 81 5.18 1.02 -13.30
C LEU A 81 6.02 1.62 -14.43
N THR A 82 7.02 2.44 -14.09
CA THR A 82 7.83 3.16 -15.09
C THR A 82 9.04 2.39 -15.61
N SER A 83 9.51 1.35 -14.91
CA SER A 83 10.74 0.63 -15.27
C SER A 83 10.68 0.01 -16.69
N PRO A 84 9.61 -0.71 -17.08
CA PRO A 84 9.53 -1.27 -18.43
C PRO A 84 9.49 -0.21 -19.53
N ALA A 85 8.85 0.93 -19.26
CA ALA A 85 8.87 2.08 -20.18
C ALA A 85 10.29 2.63 -20.34
N LYS A 86 11.02 2.85 -19.23
CA LYS A 86 12.42 3.32 -19.25
C LYS A 86 13.34 2.37 -20.02
N LEU A 87 13.21 1.06 -19.81
CA LEU A 87 13.98 0.05 -20.55
C LEU A 87 13.66 0.07 -22.05
N THR A 88 12.38 0.24 -22.39
CA THR A 88 11.92 0.33 -23.78
C THR A 88 12.47 1.57 -24.47
N VAL A 89 12.40 2.74 -23.84
CA VAL A 89 13.02 3.97 -24.33
C VAL A 89 14.52 3.79 -24.49
N GLY A 90 15.21 3.16 -23.53
CA GLY A 90 16.63 2.84 -23.65
C GLY A 90 16.96 1.97 -24.87
N ARG A 91 16.11 0.99 -25.20
CA ARG A 91 16.26 0.16 -26.41
C ARG A 91 16.03 0.97 -27.69
N ILE A 92 15.02 1.86 -27.71
CA ILE A 92 14.75 2.78 -28.83
C ILE A 92 15.97 3.66 -29.09
N ARG A 93 16.51 4.31 -28.05
CA ARG A 93 17.70 5.17 -28.15
C ARG A 93 18.90 4.42 -28.76
N LYS A 94 19.18 3.21 -28.26
CA LYS A 94 20.25 2.35 -28.81
C LYS A 94 20.01 2.00 -30.29
N LYS A 95 18.78 1.64 -30.66
CA LYS A 95 18.46 1.30 -32.05
C LYS A 95 18.61 2.50 -32.98
N LEU A 96 18.22 3.69 -32.54
CA LEU A 96 18.43 4.92 -33.32
C LEU A 96 19.92 5.21 -33.47
N ALA A 97 20.70 5.17 -32.39
CA ALA A 97 22.13 5.42 -32.42
C ALA A 97 22.86 4.44 -33.35
N MET A 98 22.48 3.15 -33.36
CA MET A 98 23.02 2.17 -34.31
C MET A 98 22.80 2.54 -35.79
N ASN A 99 21.82 3.40 -36.10
CA ASN A 99 21.48 3.86 -37.44
C ASN A 99 21.88 5.33 -37.65
N ASN A 100 22.79 5.87 -36.85
CA ASN A 100 23.24 7.27 -36.90
C ASN A 100 22.07 8.27 -36.75
N ARG A 101 21.08 7.94 -35.90
CA ARG A 101 19.94 8.81 -35.55
C ARG A 101 19.83 8.95 -34.04
N CYS A 102 19.14 9.98 -33.57
CA CYS A 102 18.84 10.19 -32.15
C CYS A 102 17.40 10.69 -31.97
N LEU A 103 16.91 10.65 -30.72
CA LEU A 103 15.72 11.41 -30.35
C LEU A 103 16.09 12.90 -30.25
N ALA A 104 15.08 13.76 -30.14
CA ALA A 104 15.32 15.19 -29.93
C ALA A 104 16.05 15.42 -28.59
N GLY A 105 17.19 16.11 -28.62
CA GLY A 105 18.00 16.41 -27.43
C GLY A 105 18.85 15.24 -26.92
N ASP A 106 18.97 14.17 -27.72
CA ASP A 106 19.66 12.92 -27.37
C ASP A 106 20.97 12.72 -28.17
N GLU A 107 21.50 13.80 -28.76
CA GLU A 107 22.70 13.80 -29.60
C GLU A 107 23.92 13.29 -28.82
N ASP A 108 24.11 13.75 -27.59
CA ASP A 108 25.23 13.36 -26.72
C ASP A 108 25.23 11.84 -26.44
N PHE A 109 24.04 11.27 -26.22
CA PHE A 109 23.91 9.83 -26.02
C PHE A 109 24.30 9.04 -27.27
N ALA A 110 23.86 9.51 -28.45
CA ALA A 110 24.21 8.85 -29.71
C ALA A 110 25.72 8.92 -29.97
N GLN A 111 26.35 10.07 -29.74
CA GLN A 111 27.81 10.23 -29.87
C GLN A 111 28.57 9.31 -28.91
N GLN A 112 28.24 9.34 -27.61
CA GLN A 112 28.84 8.45 -26.61
C GLN A 112 28.65 6.97 -26.96
N PHE A 113 27.49 6.60 -27.49
CA PHE A 113 27.23 5.23 -27.93
C PHE A 113 28.17 4.78 -29.06
N HIS A 114 28.53 5.68 -29.98
CA HIS A 114 29.49 5.39 -31.04
C HIS A 114 30.94 5.33 -30.54
N GLU A 115 31.31 6.20 -29.59
CA GLU A 115 32.64 6.20 -28.98
C GLU A 115 32.92 4.92 -28.18
N VAL A 116 31.89 4.41 -27.49
CA VAL A 116 32.00 3.19 -26.66
C VAL A 116 31.92 1.92 -27.50
N LYS A 117 31.33 1.96 -28.70
CA LYS A 117 31.43 0.83 -29.63
C LYS A 117 32.85 0.84 -30.21
N PRO A 118 33.70 -0.17 -29.93
CA PRO A 118 34.91 -0.33 -30.71
C PRO A 118 34.49 -0.44 -32.18
N LYS A 119 35.14 0.33 -33.05
CA LYS A 119 35.02 0.17 -34.50
C LYS A 119 35.46 -1.26 -34.81
N THR A 120 34.52 -2.20 -34.84
CA THR A 120 34.74 -3.49 -35.51
C THR A 120 34.83 -3.15 -36.99
N GLU A 121 36.08 -3.01 -37.44
CA GLU A 121 36.48 -3.12 -38.84
C GLU A 121 36.05 -4.47 -39.43
#